data_AF-A0A139HJQ3-F1
#
_entry.id   AF-A0A139HJQ3-F1
#
_cell.length_a   1.000
_cell.length_b   1.000
_cell.length_c   1.000
_cell.angle_alpha   90.00
_cell.angle_beta   90.00
_cell.angle_gamma   90.00
#
_symmetry.space_group_name_H-M   'P 1'
#
loop_
_entity.id
_entity.type
_entity.pdbx_description
1 polymer ?
#
loop_
_entity_poly.entity_id
_entity_poly.type
_entity_poly.pdbx_seq_one_letter_code
_entity_poly.pdbx_strand_id
1 'polypeptide(L)'
;MPADTATWTPPTGNSSQFGKDRPVTITANADNSIEVKPNRGVTIPDIEAIGPESEPLQQWQKRVGIDRSKQVKLVKLAHMRYQHPDLPKIRKFLIDFGMHVAQETEDEIWFRGYGTDQYVYYARKGEMKFLGGTFEVESMEELEKASKLPQAQGPIEEMKDAPGGGYLLTLQDPEGFPINLMYGQTPAATGAEWPEKIIYNYEGEDKARVRKFNRFTPGPAAVHKLGHYGLCVQKFPEQLDWYTKTFNFAPTDFLYIPAGDGKTKDVAVFAHIDRGETCVDHHTFFMSTNPTSHVHHASFEVHDYDTQHLGHQWLAKQGYTSVWGIGRHILGSQIFDYWWDTTGNMIEHYADGDLVNQDTPVGWGPAGDESLAVWGPEVPSWFLH
;
A
#
# COMPACT_ATOMS: atom_id res chain seq x y z
N MET A 1 -4.14 40.14 12.55
CA MET A 1 -5.58 40.19 12.89
C MET A 1 -6.27 41.06 11.86
N PRO A 2 -7.37 40.64 11.22
CA PRO A 2 -7.98 39.29 11.07
C PRO A 2 -7.66 38.71 9.67
N ALA A 3 -7.49 37.40 9.49
CA ALA A 3 -8.51 36.33 9.42
C ALA A 3 -9.35 36.40 8.13
N ASP A 4 -9.13 35.42 7.23
CA ASP A 4 -10.17 34.69 6.49
C ASP A 4 -9.51 33.59 5.63
N THR A 5 -9.12 32.50 6.28
CA THR A 5 -9.04 31.18 5.63
C THR A 5 -10.17 30.33 6.19
N ALA A 6 -11.40 30.75 5.88
CA ALA A 6 -12.53 29.85 5.83
C ALA A 6 -12.78 29.61 4.34
N THR A 7 -12.46 28.42 3.83
CA THR A 7 -13.08 27.95 2.59
C THR A 7 -14.53 27.63 2.93
N TRP A 8 -15.34 28.68 3.09
CA TRP A 8 -16.78 28.60 2.92
C TRP A 8 -17.01 28.33 1.44
N THR A 9 -17.52 27.16 1.10
CA THR A 9 -18.03 26.88 -0.24
C THR A 9 -19.25 27.77 -0.45
N PRO A 10 -19.22 28.78 -1.34
CA PRO A 10 -20.45 29.43 -1.76
C PRO A 10 -21.31 28.37 -2.45
N PRO A 11 -22.66 28.41 -2.33
CA PRO A 11 -23.54 27.52 -3.08
C PRO A 11 -23.34 27.59 -4.60
N THR A 12 -22.59 28.60 -5.08
CA THR A 12 -22.27 28.85 -6.47
C THR A 12 -20.85 29.44 -6.58
N GLY A 13 -19.85 28.62 -6.86
CA GLY A 13 -18.50 29.10 -7.17
C GLY A 13 -17.50 27.98 -7.46
N ASN A 14 -16.80 28.08 -8.59
CA ASN A 14 -15.86 27.07 -9.09
C ASN A 14 -14.60 27.01 -8.20
N SER A 15 -14.37 25.85 -7.60
CA SER A 15 -13.09 25.50 -6.99
C SER A 15 -12.09 25.15 -8.10
N SER A 16 -10.90 25.75 -8.07
CA SER A 16 -9.80 25.44 -9.01
C SER A 16 -9.13 24.09 -8.77
N GLN A 17 -9.62 23.30 -7.81
CA GLN A 17 -9.20 21.92 -7.57
C GLN A 17 -9.95 20.92 -8.47
N PHE A 18 -11.03 21.37 -9.13
CA PHE A 18 -11.87 20.54 -9.98
C PHE A 18 -11.96 21.19 -11.38
N GLY A 19 -11.93 20.39 -12.44
CA GLY A 19 -11.88 20.87 -13.83
C GLY A 19 -12.92 21.95 -14.16
N LYS A 20 -12.62 22.76 -15.19
CA LYS A 20 -13.39 23.97 -15.55
C LYS A 20 -14.89 23.76 -15.83
N ASP A 21 -15.32 22.52 -16.04
CA ASP A 21 -16.67 22.19 -16.50
C ASP A 21 -17.30 21.08 -15.64
N ARG A 22 -17.74 21.42 -14.42
CA ARG A 22 -18.86 20.72 -13.79
C ARG A 22 -19.85 21.71 -13.18
N PRO A 23 -21.16 21.51 -13.37
CA PRO A 23 -22.17 22.31 -12.72
C PRO A 23 -22.08 22.12 -11.20
N VAL A 24 -21.88 23.21 -10.46
CA VAL A 24 -21.93 23.30 -8.98
C VAL A 24 -23.31 22.96 -8.39
N THR A 25 -24.26 22.63 -9.26
CA THR A 25 -25.60 22.18 -8.92
C THR A 25 -25.78 20.81 -9.56
N ILE A 26 -25.89 19.76 -8.73
CA ILE A 26 -26.60 18.56 -9.19
C ILE A 26 -28.02 19.05 -9.46
N THR A 27 -28.39 19.24 -10.73
CA THR A 27 -29.80 19.43 -11.06
C THR A 27 -30.51 18.16 -10.63
N ALA A 28 -31.26 18.23 -9.53
CA ALA A 28 -32.13 17.18 -9.03
C ALA A 28 -33.35 16.95 -9.94
N ASN A 29 -33.16 17.06 -11.26
CA ASN A 29 -34.14 16.64 -12.25
C ASN A 29 -33.89 15.15 -12.51
N ALA A 30 -34.12 14.34 -11.48
CA ALA A 30 -34.19 12.90 -11.65
C ALA A 30 -35.57 12.56 -12.20
N ASP A 31 -35.59 11.68 -13.19
CA ASP A 31 -36.76 10.89 -13.51
C ASP A 31 -37.24 10.19 -12.23
N ASN A 32 -38.42 10.57 -11.72
CA ASN A 32 -39.03 10.00 -10.51
C ASN A 32 -39.51 8.54 -10.71
N SER A 33 -39.21 7.91 -11.84
CA SER A 33 -39.52 6.50 -12.12
C SER A 33 -38.56 5.52 -11.42
N ILE A 34 -37.40 5.98 -10.94
CA ILE A 34 -36.39 5.14 -10.28
C ILE A 34 -36.59 5.15 -8.76
N GLU A 35 -36.90 3.98 -8.18
CA GLU A 35 -36.92 3.80 -6.72
C GLU A 35 -35.49 3.86 -6.17
N VAL A 36 -35.14 4.99 -5.53
CA VAL A 36 -33.84 5.16 -4.87
C VAL A 36 -33.87 4.49 -3.49
N LYS A 37 -32.97 3.52 -3.26
CA LYS A 37 -32.80 2.85 -1.96
C LYS A 37 -31.60 3.45 -1.21
N PRO A 38 -31.63 3.48 0.14
CA PRO A 38 -30.46 3.85 0.93
C PRO A 38 -29.26 2.93 0.63
N ASN A 39 -28.04 3.47 0.74
CA ASN A 39 -26.82 2.66 0.65
C ASN A 39 -26.74 1.67 1.83
N ARG A 40 -26.02 0.57 1.63
CA ARG A 40 -25.79 -0.46 2.64
C ARG A 40 -24.36 -0.99 2.52
N GLY A 41 -23.61 -0.94 3.62
CA GLY A 41 -22.34 -1.66 3.78
C GLY A 41 -22.55 -2.93 4.62
N VAL A 42 -21.80 -3.98 4.31
CA VAL A 42 -21.83 -5.24 5.07
C VAL A 42 -20.48 -5.95 4.91
N THR A 43 -20.02 -6.62 5.96
CA THR A 43 -18.89 -7.57 5.87
C THR A 43 -19.43 -8.91 5.40
N ILE A 44 -18.90 -9.42 4.29
CA ILE A 44 -19.25 -10.72 3.70
C ILE A 44 -18.01 -11.61 3.60
N PRO A 45 -18.16 -12.94 3.48
CA PRO A 45 -17.04 -13.84 3.23
C PRO A 45 -16.29 -13.50 1.94
N ASP A 46 -14.99 -13.77 1.90
CA ASP A 46 -14.10 -13.59 0.75
C ASP A 46 -14.63 -14.24 -0.54
N ILE A 47 -15.12 -15.48 -0.45
CA ILE A 47 -15.71 -16.20 -1.60
C ILE A 47 -16.92 -15.46 -2.18
N GLU A 48 -17.73 -14.81 -1.33
CA GLU A 48 -18.88 -14.03 -1.78
C GLU A 48 -18.43 -12.69 -2.37
N ALA A 49 -17.44 -12.03 -1.77
CA ALA A 49 -16.90 -10.75 -2.23
C ALA A 49 -16.20 -10.87 -3.60
N ILE A 50 -15.37 -11.89 -3.77
CA ILE A 50 -14.62 -12.14 -5.02
C ILE A 50 -15.58 -12.63 -6.13
N GLY A 51 -16.58 -13.44 -5.76
CA GLY A 51 -17.61 -13.89 -6.68
C GLY A 51 -17.17 -15.02 -7.64
N PRO A 52 -17.94 -15.26 -8.71
CA PRO A 52 -17.82 -16.47 -9.53
C PRO A 52 -16.63 -16.46 -10.49
N GLU A 53 -16.04 -15.30 -10.78
CA GLU A 53 -14.83 -15.18 -11.59
C GLU A 53 -13.59 -15.40 -10.73
N SER A 54 -13.48 -16.61 -10.18
CA SER A 54 -12.41 -16.99 -9.27
C SER A 54 -12.03 -18.46 -9.40
N GLU A 55 -10.85 -18.81 -8.89
CA GLU A 55 -10.43 -20.21 -8.72
C GLU A 55 -9.65 -20.39 -7.41
N PRO A 56 -9.70 -21.58 -6.77
CA PRO A 56 -8.90 -21.84 -5.56
C PRO A 56 -7.40 -21.64 -5.81
N LEU A 57 -6.69 -21.02 -4.87
CA LEU A 57 -5.27 -20.70 -5.02
C LEU A 57 -4.42 -21.92 -5.39
N GLN A 58 -4.65 -23.08 -4.77
CA GLN A 58 -3.88 -24.29 -5.07
C GLN A 58 -4.13 -24.79 -6.50
N GLN A 59 -5.30 -24.54 -7.08
CA GLN A 59 -5.59 -24.86 -8.48
C GLN A 59 -4.81 -23.92 -9.42
N TRP A 60 -4.82 -22.61 -9.14
CA TRP A 60 -4.00 -21.63 -9.86
C TRP A 60 -2.51 -22.00 -9.82
N GLN A 61 -1.98 -22.26 -8.61
CA GLN A 61 -0.58 -22.65 -8.39
C GLN A 61 -0.21 -23.91 -9.19
N LYS A 62 -1.08 -24.92 -9.19
CA LYS A 62 -0.86 -26.15 -9.98
C LYS A 62 -0.89 -25.86 -11.49
N ARG A 63 -1.83 -25.03 -11.96
CA ARG A 63 -2.02 -24.69 -13.37
C ARG A 63 -0.80 -23.96 -13.95
N VAL A 64 -0.21 -23.04 -13.18
CA VAL A 64 0.99 -22.27 -13.60
C VAL A 64 2.31 -22.94 -13.21
N GLY A 65 2.26 -24.12 -12.59
CA GLY A 65 3.44 -24.93 -12.31
C GLY A 65 4.31 -24.42 -11.17
N ILE A 66 3.69 -23.85 -10.12
CA ILE A 66 4.40 -23.42 -8.92
C ILE A 66 4.93 -24.63 -8.15
N ASP A 67 6.24 -24.63 -7.90
CA ASP A 67 6.91 -25.58 -7.00
C ASP A 67 7.30 -24.86 -5.71
N ARG A 68 6.46 -24.97 -4.69
CA ARG A 68 6.67 -24.29 -3.40
C ARG A 68 7.98 -24.70 -2.72
N SER A 69 8.59 -25.85 -3.04
CA SER A 69 9.87 -26.24 -2.46
C SER A 69 11.05 -25.42 -3.03
N LYS A 70 10.90 -24.90 -4.25
CA LYS A 70 11.91 -24.09 -4.93
C LYS A 70 11.81 -22.60 -4.64
N GLN A 71 10.63 -22.11 -4.25
CA GLN A 71 10.44 -20.72 -3.84
C GLN A 71 11.28 -20.37 -2.61
N VAL A 72 11.88 -19.20 -2.61
CA VAL A 72 12.40 -18.53 -1.41
C VAL A 72 11.22 -18.14 -0.51
N LYS A 73 11.30 -18.50 0.78
CA LYS A 73 10.22 -18.26 1.73
C LYS A 73 10.33 -16.89 2.38
N LEU A 74 9.47 -15.98 1.93
CA LEU A 74 9.25 -14.67 2.52
C LEU A 74 8.32 -14.77 3.73
N VAL A 75 8.52 -13.88 4.69
CA VAL A 75 7.74 -13.74 5.93
C VAL A 75 6.81 -12.54 5.83
N LYS A 76 7.36 -11.37 5.50
CA LYS A 76 6.68 -10.06 5.39
C LYS A 76 7.53 -9.07 4.61
N LEU A 77 6.90 -8.00 4.13
CA LEU A 77 7.59 -6.78 3.70
C LEU A 77 7.98 -5.97 4.95
N ALA A 78 9.25 -5.59 5.06
CA ALA A 78 9.79 -4.92 6.25
C ALA A 78 9.98 -3.42 6.03
N HIS A 79 10.68 -3.03 4.95
CA HIS A 79 10.94 -1.62 4.67
C HIS A 79 11.16 -1.31 3.19
N MET A 80 10.91 -0.06 2.82
CA MET A 80 11.29 0.50 1.52
C MET A 80 12.67 1.15 1.57
N ARG A 81 13.38 1.14 0.44
CA ARG A 81 14.70 1.77 0.31
C ARG A 81 14.70 2.77 -0.86
N TYR A 82 15.12 4.01 -0.59
CA TYR A 82 15.19 5.08 -1.59
C TYR A 82 16.45 5.93 -1.45
N GLN A 83 16.87 6.53 -2.58
CA GLN A 83 17.81 7.63 -2.60
C GLN A 83 17.10 8.96 -2.80
N HIS A 84 17.53 9.97 -2.05
CA HIS A 84 17.02 11.33 -2.12
C HIS A 84 18.16 12.34 -2.28
N PRO A 85 18.03 13.33 -3.18
CA PRO A 85 19.06 14.35 -3.36
C PRO A 85 19.14 15.33 -2.19
N ASP A 86 18.02 15.52 -1.47
CA ASP A 86 17.90 16.44 -0.33
C ASP A 86 17.35 15.67 0.89
N LEU A 87 18.27 15.08 1.67
CA LEU A 87 17.93 14.34 2.89
C LEU A 87 17.16 15.18 3.92
N PRO A 88 17.56 16.42 4.25
CA PRO A 88 16.79 17.27 5.17
C PRO A 88 15.34 17.48 4.74
N LYS A 89 15.09 17.66 3.43
CA LYS A 89 13.74 17.87 2.90
C LYS A 89 12.88 16.61 3.02
N ILE A 90 13.36 15.45 2.57
CA ILE A 90 12.60 14.20 2.71
C ILE A 90 12.41 13.81 4.17
N ARG A 91 13.41 14.06 5.03
CA ARG A 91 13.31 13.83 6.48
C ARG A 91 12.16 14.60 7.11
N LYS A 92 12.02 15.89 6.79
CA LYS A 92 10.88 16.68 7.26
C LYS A 92 9.55 16.08 6.79
N PHE A 93 9.46 15.74 5.51
CA PHE A 93 8.25 15.13 4.95
C PHE A 93 7.88 13.83 5.65
N LEU A 94 8.82 12.89 5.82
CA LEU A 94 8.51 11.59 6.43
C LEU A 94 8.13 11.70 7.92
N ILE A 95 8.63 12.73 8.64
CA ILE A 95 8.17 13.05 9.99
C ILE A 95 6.75 13.61 9.98
N ASP A 96 6.46 14.55 9.07
CA ASP A 96 5.10 15.10 8.92
C ASP A 96 4.11 14.08 8.35
N PHE A 97 4.60 13.04 7.67
CA PHE A 97 3.85 11.87 7.23
C PHE A 97 3.57 10.89 8.37
N GLY A 98 4.25 11.02 9.51
CA GLY A 98 3.98 10.26 10.73
C GLY A 98 4.95 9.13 11.05
N MET A 99 6.14 9.14 10.45
CA MET A 99 7.26 8.29 10.87
C MET A 99 8.16 9.01 11.88
N HIS A 100 8.99 8.26 12.60
CA HIS A 100 10.06 8.82 13.42
C HIS A 100 11.43 8.23 13.09
N VAL A 101 12.48 9.00 13.37
CA VAL A 101 13.87 8.59 13.11
C VAL A 101 14.28 7.49 14.10
N ALA A 102 14.62 6.32 13.57
CA ALA A 102 15.25 5.24 14.33
C ALA A 102 16.76 5.48 14.51
N GLN A 103 17.42 5.94 13.43
CA GLN A 103 18.82 6.32 13.41
C GLN A 103 19.07 7.27 12.23
N GLU A 104 20.08 8.12 12.35
CA GLU A 104 20.47 9.11 11.36
C GLU A 104 21.99 9.28 11.38
N THR A 105 22.59 9.28 10.19
CA THR A 105 24.01 9.62 9.94
C THR A 105 24.07 10.84 9.00
N GLU A 106 25.25 11.20 8.52
CA GLU A 106 25.40 12.29 7.54
C GLU A 106 24.71 11.99 6.19
N ASP A 107 24.71 10.73 5.77
CA ASP A 107 24.28 10.31 4.44
C ASP A 107 23.10 9.33 4.44
N GLU A 108 22.62 8.89 5.61
CA GLU A 108 21.57 7.87 5.72
C GLU A 108 20.62 8.14 6.89
N ILE A 109 19.33 7.83 6.69
CA ILE A 109 18.29 7.95 7.71
C ILE A 109 17.39 6.71 7.65
N TRP A 110 17.17 6.11 8.82
CA TRP A 110 16.22 5.02 9.01
C TRP A 110 15.01 5.56 9.74
N PHE A 111 13.82 5.44 9.14
CA PHE A 111 12.56 5.86 9.71
C PHE A 111 11.73 4.64 10.09
N ARG A 112 11.09 4.69 11.23
CA ARG A 112 10.27 3.61 11.76
C ARG A 112 8.86 4.08 12.08
N GLY A 113 7.95 3.12 12.14
CA GLY A 113 6.64 3.29 12.73
C GLY A 113 6.62 2.93 14.22
N TYR A 114 5.44 2.99 14.82
CA TYR A 114 5.20 2.57 16.22
C TYR A 114 5.13 1.04 16.38
N GLY A 115 5.06 0.29 15.27
CA GLY A 115 5.07 -1.17 15.26
C GLY A 115 6.40 -1.80 15.68
N THR A 116 6.50 -3.11 15.45
CA THR A 116 7.65 -3.94 15.86
C THR A 116 8.80 -3.92 14.85
N ASP A 117 8.57 -3.45 13.63
CA ASP A 117 9.63 -3.27 12.63
C ASP A 117 10.67 -2.27 13.14
N GLN A 118 11.94 -2.63 12.97
CA GLN A 118 13.04 -1.79 13.42
C GLN A 118 13.09 -0.47 12.65
N TYR A 119 12.73 -0.50 11.36
CA TYR A 119 12.43 0.63 10.50
C TYR A 119 11.58 0.17 9.32
N VAL A 120 10.81 1.10 8.74
CA VAL A 120 9.87 0.88 7.62
C VAL A 120 10.29 1.63 6.36
N TYR A 121 11.19 2.60 6.48
CA TYR A 121 11.73 3.38 5.37
C TYR A 121 13.22 3.66 5.60
N TYR A 122 14.04 3.39 4.60
CA TYR A 122 15.45 3.76 4.55
C TYR A 122 15.66 4.79 3.44
N ALA A 123 16.22 5.94 3.81
CA ALA A 123 16.63 6.99 2.91
C ALA A 123 18.14 7.14 2.94
N ARG A 124 18.77 7.21 1.76
CA ARG A 124 20.18 7.64 1.66
C ARG A 124 20.35 8.80 0.71
N LYS A 125 21.39 9.58 0.91
CA LYS A 125 21.73 10.69 0.02
C LYS A 125 22.13 10.18 -1.36
N GLY A 126 21.75 10.91 -2.40
CA GLY A 126 22.18 10.64 -3.76
C GLY A 126 21.15 11.04 -4.80
N GLU A 127 21.41 10.75 -6.07
CA GLU A 127 20.42 10.96 -7.12
C GLU A 127 19.15 10.14 -6.84
N MET A 128 17.99 10.69 -7.21
CA MET A 128 16.69 10.06 -6.99
C MET A 128 16.70 8.65 -7.58
N LYS A 129 16.53 7.64 -6.72
CA LYS A 129 16.58 6.24 -7.13
C LYS A 129 15.78 5.35 -6.21
N PHE A 130 14.99 4.46 -6.80
CA PHE A 130 14.39 3.34 -6.09
C PHE A 130 15.44 2.26 -5.83
N LEU A 131 15.59 1.85 -4.56
CA LEU A 131 16.55 0.83 -4.14
C LEU A 131 15.87 -0.48 -3.72
N GLY A 132 14.56 -0.59 -3.88
CA GLY A 132 13.83 -1.85 -3.69
C GLY A 132 12.99 -1.90 -2.43
N GLY A 133 11.93 -2.70 -2.46
CA GLY A 133 11.27 -3.20 -1.25
C GLY A 133 12.15 -4.26 -0.60
N THR A 134 12.08 -4.38 0.72
CA THR A 134 12.89 -5.33 1.49
C THR A 134 12.01 -6.31 2.24
N PHE A 135 12.13 -7.59 1.90
CA PHE A 135 11.35 -8.67 2.49
C PHE A 135 12.19 -9.45 3.50
N GLU A 136 11.60 -9.77 4.65
CA GLU A 136 12.19 -10.72 5.58
C GLU A 136 12.01 -12.14 5.04
N VAL A 137 13.05 -12.97 5.10
CA VAL A 137 13.00 -14.41 4.76
C VAL A 137 12.94 -15.26 6.03
N GLU A 138 12.41 -16.47 5.93
CA GLU A 138 12.19 -17.34 7.10
C GLU A 138 13.46 -17.75 7.83
N SER A 139 14.59 -17.86 7.12
CA SER A 139 15.86 -18.29 7.71
C SER A 139 17.08 -17.81 6.91
N MET A 140 18.27 -17.96 7.49
CA MET A 140 19.52 -17.70 6.79
C MET A 140 19.69 -18.63 5.58
N GLU A 141 19.23 -19.88 5.67
CA GLU A 141 19.25 -20.83 4.54
C GLU A 141 18.42 -20.36 3.35
N GLU A 142 17.28 -19.69 3.60
CA GLU A 142 16.47 -19.09 2.53
C GLU A 142 17.19 -17.89 1.90
N LEU A 143 17.93 -17.10 2.68
CA LEU A 143 18.77 -16.02 2.15
C LEU A 143 19.93 -16.57 1.31
N GLU A 144 20.59 -17.63 1.77
CA GLU A 144 21.63 -18.35 1.03
C GLU A 144 21.09 -19.03 -0.23
N LYS A 145 19.89 -19.58 -0.19
CA LYS A 145 19.18 -20.12 -1.35
C LYS A 145 18.96 -19.03 -2.40
N ALA A 146 18.48 -17.86 -1.98
CA ALA A 146 18.30 -16.72 -2.86
C ALA A 146 19.62 -16.20 -3.44
N SER A 147 20.72 -16.24 -2.68
CA SER A 147 22.05 -15.80 -3.15
C SER A 147 22.60 -16.61 -4.32
N LYS A 148 22.07 -17.82 -4.55
CA LYS A 148 22.44 -18.71 -5.66
C LYS A 148 21.65 -18.44 -6.94
N LEU A 149 20.66 -17.55 -6.89
CA LEU A 149 19.89 -17.16 -8.06
C LEU A 149 20.73 -16.30 -9.01
N PRO A 150 20.57 -16.43 -10.33
CA PRO A 150 21.32 -15.61 -11.29
C PRO A 150 21.00 -14.10 -11.20
N GLN A 151 19.90 -13.74 -10.54
CA GLN A 151 19.48 -12.36 -10.30
C GLN A 151 20.25 -11.67 -9.16
N ALA A 152 21.02 -12.42 -8.36
CA ALA A 152 21.77 -11.86 -7.23
C ALA A 152 22.82 -10.84 -7.69
N GLN A 153 22.83 -9.67 -7.05
CA GLN A 153 23.70 -8.55 -7.41
C GLN A 153 25.03 -8.52 -6.65
N GLY A 154 25.31 -9.57 -5.86
CA GLY A 154 26.49 -9.64 -5.01
C GLY A 154 26.35 -10.70 -3.92
N PRO A 155 27.31 -10.76 -2.99
CA PRO A 155 27.21 -11.60 -1.81
C PRO A 155 26.13 -11.09 -0.84
N ILE A 156 25.79 -11.91 0.15
CA ILE A 156 25.02 -11.47 1.31
C ILE A 156 25.89 -10.49 2.11
N GLU A 157 25.35 -9.32 2.42
CA GLU A 157 26.03 -8.25 3.16
C GLU A 157 25.51 -8.15 4.59
N GLU A 158 26.40 -7.93 5.56
CA GLU A 158 26.03 -7.65 6.94
C GLU A 158 25.63 -6.18 7.09
N MET A 159 24.44 -5.91 7.65
CA MET A 159 23.91 -4.56 7.84
C MET A 159 24.44 -3.92 9.14
N LYS A 160 25.75 -3.73 9.23
CA LYS A 160 26.44 -3.28 10.47
C LYS A 160 25.94 -1.95 11.01
N ASP A 161 25.64 -1.01 10.10
CA ASP A 161 25.22 0.33 10.47
C ASP A 161 23.69 0.45 10.61
N ALA A 162 22.92 -0.52 10.10
CA ALA A 162 21.47 -0.47 10.20
C ALA A 162 21.03 -0.79 11.63
N PRO A 163 20.06 -0.05 12.19
CA PRO A 163 19.47 -0.38 13.47
C PRO A 163 18.97 -1.84 13.48
N GLY A 164 19.22 -2.55 14.58
CA GLY A 164 18.86 -3.96 14.72
C GLY A 164 19.73 -4.95 13.94
N GLY A 165 20.66 -4.48 13.09
CA GLY A 165 21.58 -5.31 12.33
C GLY A 165 20.87 -6.26 11.35
N GLY A 166 21.49 -7.41 11.12
CA GLY A 166 21.00 -8.46 10.22
C GLY A 166 21.83 -8.57 8.94
N TYR A 167 21.31 -9.34 7.99
CA TYR A 167 21.94 -9.61 6.69
C TYR A 167 21.00 -9.20 5.57
N LEU A 168 21.56 -8.70 4.46
CA LEU A 168 20.83 -8.22 3.30
C LEU A 168 21.39 -8.85 2.01
N LEU A 169 20.50 -9.19 1.09
CA LEU A 169 20.82 -9.58 -0.27
C LEU A 169 19.94 -8.79 -1.24
N THR A 170 20.53 -8.20 -2.28
CA THR A 170 19.77 -7.58 -3.36
C THR A 170 19.74 -8.48 -4.59
N LEU A 171 18.54 -8.70 -5.13
CA LEU A 171 18.29 -9.31 -6.43
C LEU A 171 17.77 -8.25 -7.40
N GLN A 172 17.93 -8.49 -8.70
CA GLN A 172 17.24 -7.71 -9.74
C GLN A 172 16.17 -8.56 -10.42
N ASP A 173 14.97 -8.02 -10.52
CA ASP A 173 13.90 -8.66 -11.27
C ASP A 173 14.15 -8.60 -12.79
N PRO A 174 13.33 -9.27 -13.63
CA PRO A 174 13.42 -9.24 -15.10
C PRO A 174 13.46 -7.85 -15.78
N GLU A 175 13.05 -6.79 -15.09
CA GLU A 175 13.15 -5.40 -15.57
C GLU A 175 14.28 -4.60 -14.93
N GLY A 176 15.03 -5.21 -14.01
CA GLY A 176 16.13 -4.57 -13.31
C GLY A 176 15.70 -3.81 -12.05
N PHE A 177 14.44 -3.94 -11.60
CA PHE A 177 14.07 -3.38 -10.31
C PHE A 177 14.78 -4.15 -9.20
N PRO A 178 15.39 -3.45 -8.23
CA PRO A 178 15.94 -4.10 -7.06
C PRO A 178 14.80 -4.63 -6.17
N ILE A 179 14.97 -5.87 -5.71
CA ILE A 179 14.24 -6.42 -4.57
C ILE A 179 15.27 -6.90 -3.55
N ASN A 180 15.04 -6.57 -2.29
CA ASN A 180 15.96 -6.92 -1.21
C ASN A 180 15.35 -8.00 -0.33
N LEU A 181 16.19 -8.90 0.13
CA LEU A 181 15.87 -9.96 1.08
C LEU A 181 16.72 -9.79 2.32
N MET A 182 16.14 -10.00 3.49
CA MET A 182 16.86 -9.83 4.75
C MET A 182 16.54 -10.91 5.77
N TYR A 183 17.49 -11.15 6.67
CA TYR A 183 17.32 -12.05 7.81
C TYR A 183 18.09 -11.56 9.04
N GLY A 184 17.59 -11.89 10.23
CA GLY A 184 18.32 -11.71 11.49
C GLY A 184 18.34 -10.27 12.05
N GLN A 185 17.51 -9.37 11.54
CA GLN A 185 17.35 -8.05 12.17
C GLN A 185 16.60 -8.19 13.48
N THR A 186 17.13 -7.58 14.53
CA THR A 186 16.48 -7.53 15.83
C THR A 186 15.26 -6.60 15.76
N PRO A 187 14.06 -7.03 16.18
CA PRO A 187 12.89 -6.18 16.24
C PRO A 187 13.07 -4.99 17.17
N ALA A 188 12.31 -3.92 16.92
CA ALA A 188 12.30 -2.78 17.80
C ALA A 188 11.73 -3.12 19.18
N ALA A 189 12.31 -2.52 20.22
CA ALA A 189 11.71 -2.54 21.55
C ALA A 189 10.30 -1.92 21.50
N THR A 190 9.32 -2.64 22.04
CA THR A 190 7.90 -2.25 22.09
C THR A 190 7.61 -1.24 23.21
N GLY A 191 8.41 -0.17 23.27
CA GLY A 191 8.34 0.86 24.31
C GLY A 191 7.42 2.04 23.98
N ALA A 192 6.97 2.18 22.73
CA ALA A 192 5.95 3.15 22.36
C ALA A 192 4.58 2.55 22.70
N GLU A 193 3.75 3.28 23.45
CA GLU A 193 2.36 2.88 23.70
C GLU A 193 1.65 2.77 22.35
N TRP A 194 1.08 1.60 22.08
CA TRP A 194 0.23 1.40 20.92
C TRP A 194 -0.97 2.35 21.03
N PRO A 195 -1.39 3.02 19.95
CA PRO A 195 -2.55 3.88 20.01
C PRO A 195 -3.78 3.08 20.49
N GLU A 196 -4.56 3.65 21.39
CA GLU A 196 -5.75 2.98 21.90
C GLU A 196 -6.82 2.87 20.80
N LYS A 197 -7.51 1.73 20.72
CA LYS A 197 -8.66 1.58 19.83
C LYS A 197 -9.81 2.46 20.31
N ILE A 198 -10.33 3.30 19.43
CA ILE A 198 -11.51 4.10 19.77
C ILE A 198 -12.77 3.24 19.79
N ILE A 199 -13.72 3.61 20.65
CA ILE A 199 -15.01 2.95 20.75
C ILE A 199 -16.00 3.71 19.87
N TYR A 200 -16.44 3.07 18.80
CA TYR A 200 -17.55 3.53 17.97
C TYR A 200 -18.89 3.17 18.63
N ASN A 201 -19.86 4.07 18.49
CA ASN A 201 -21.25 3.79 18.87
C ASN A 201 -22.03 3.64 17.56
N TYR A 202 -22.68 2.50 17.37
CA TYR A 202 -23.66 2.30 16.31
C TYR A 202 -25.06 2.71 16.80
N GLU A 203 -26.01 2.84 15.88
CA GLU A 203 -27.40 3.14 16.20
C GLU A 203 -28.06 2.06 17.08
N GLY A 204 -29.16 2.41 17.74
CA GLY A 204 -29.88 1.47 18.61
C GLY A 204 -29.16 1.18 19.92
N GLU A 205 -29.02 -0.10 20.25
CA GLU A 205 -28.52 -0.60 21.54
C GLU A 205 -26.99 -0.67 21.61
N ASP A 206 -26.28 -0.57 20.47
CA ASP A 206 -24.82 -0.64 20.43
C ASP A 206 -24.16 0.74 20.70
N LYS A 207 -24.43 1.26 21.90
CA LYS A 207 -23.92 2.56 22.38
C LYS A 207 -23.08 2.40 23.63
N ALA A 208 -21.99 1.63 23.53
CA ALA A 208 -21.09 1.31 24.65
C ALA A 208 -20.46 2.54 25.33
N ARG A 209 -20.34 3.67 24.63
CA ARG A 209 -19.65 4.86 25.13
C ARG A 209 -20.55 5.75 26.02
N VAL A 210 -20.76 5.34 27.28
CA VAL A 210 -21.56 6.07 28.29
C VAL A 210 -20.69 7.02 29.12
N ARG A 211 -20.99 8.33 29.08
CA ARG A 211 -20.21 9.41 29.75
C ARG A 211 -18.70 9.38 29.44
N LYS A 212 -18.32 8.75 28.33
CA LYS A 212 -16.98 8.70 27.74
C LYS A 212 -17.03 9.45 26.42
N PHE A 213 -15.97 10.15 26.06
CA PHE A 213 -15.95 10.97 24.85
C PHE A 213 -14.67 10.71 24.08
N ASN A 214 -14.80 10.51 22.76
CA ASN A 214 -13.63 10.46 21.90
C ASN A 214 -13.04 11.89 21.81
N ARG A 215 -11.72 11.97 21.95
CA ARG A 215 -10.93 13.19 21.87
C ARG A 215 -9.70 12.86 21.05
N PHE A 216 -9.37 13.74 20.12
CA PHE A 216 -8.24 13.56 19.22
C PHE A 216 -7.25 14.70 19.42
N THR A 217 -5.96 14.37 19.26
CA THR A 217 -4.88 15.37 19.25
C THR A 217 -4.49 15.61 17.78
N PRO A 218 -4.61 16.84 17.27
CA PRO A 218 -4.20 17.14 15.90
C PRO A 218 -2.70 16.86 15.69
N GLY A 219 -2.35 16.24 14.56
CA GLY A 219 -0.99 15.87 14.25
C GLY A 219 -0.92 14.92 13.05
N PRO A 220 0.28 14.45 12.70
CA PRO A 220 0.45 13.44 11.66
C PRO A 220 -0.23 12.13 12.06
N ALA A 221 -0.72 11.37 11.07
CA ALA A 221 -1.19 9.99 11.29
C ALA A 221 0.02 9.09 11.54
N ALA A 222 0.17 8.57 12.75
CA ALA A 222 1.32 7.75 13.10
C ALA A 222 1.35 6.47 12.26
N VAL A 223 2.49 6.21 11.61
CA VAL A 223 2.71 5.00 10.81
C VAL A 223 2.95 3.80 11.73
N HIS A 224 2.27 2.70 11.47
CA HIS A 224 2.44 1.41 12.14
C HIS A 224 3.56 0.60 11.50
N LYS A 225 3.33 0.16 10.25
CA LYS A 225 4.21 -0.69 9.43
C LYS A 225 4.12 -0.31 7.95
N LEU A 226 5.03 -0.85 7.14
CA LEU A 226 4.89 -0.88 5.68
C LEU A 226 3.94 -2.03 5.32
N GLY A 227 2.90 -1.75 4.53
CA GLY A 227 1.94 -2.74 4.06
C GLY A 227 2.34 -3.34 2.72
N HIS A 228 2.42 -2.47 1.70
CA HIS A 228 2.71 -2.88 0.33
C HIS A 228 3.52 -1.86 -0.46
N TYR A 229 4.04 -2.29 -1.62
CA TYR A 229 4.47 -1.39 -2.68
C TYR A 229 4.08 -1.93 -4.05
N GLY A 230 4.06 -1.04 -5.03
CA GLY A 230 3.64 -1.31 -6.39
C GLY A 230 4.68 -1.02 -7.45
N LEU A 231 4.64 -1.76 -8.55
CA LEU A 231 5.42 -1.48 -9.74
C LEU A 231 4.54 -1.29 -10.99
N CYS A 232 4.87 -0.28 -11.77
CA CYS A 232 4.47 -0.16 -13.17
C CYS A 232 5.53 -0.88 -14.01
N VAL A 233 5.12 -1.83 -14.86
CA VAL A 233 6.01 -2.73 -15.61
C VAL A 233 5.60 -2.84 -17.08
N GLN A 234 6.54 -3.13 -17.97
CA GLN A 234 6.26 -3.37 -19.40
C GLN A 234 6.14 -4.87 -19.74
N LYS A 235 6.85 -5.71 -18.99
CA LYS A 235 7.03 -7.16 -19.12
C LYS A 235 6.19 -7.92 -18.10
N PHE A 236 4.93 -7.55 -17.95
CA PHE A 236 4.03 -8.09 -16.91
C PHE A 236 4.03 -9.63 -16.80
N PRO A 237 3.91 -10.41 -17.90
CA PRO A 237 3.92 -11.88 -17.79
C PRO A 237 5.24 -12.44 -17.27
N GLU A 238 6.37 -11.88 -17.69
CA GLU A 238 7.71 -12.32 -17.25
C GLU A 238 7.97 -11.96 -15.79
N GLN A 239 7.50 -10.78 -15.36
CA GLN A 239 7.54 -10.36 -13.96
C GLN A 239 6.67 -11.27 -13.10
N LEU A 240 5.40 -11.49 -13.47
CA LEU A 240 4.48 -12.36 -12.73
C LEU A 240 5.06 -13.76 -12.55
N ASP A 241 5.59 -14.36 -13.62
CA ASP A 241 6.21 -15.68 -13.58
C ASP A 241 7.40 -15.70 -12.62
N TRP A 242 8.29 -14.71 -12.72
CA TRP A 242 9.48 -14.64 -11.88
C TRP A 242 9.13 -14.44 -10.40
N TYR A 243 8.30 -13.46 -10.06
CA TYR A 243 7.93 -13.19 -8.66
C TYR A 243 7.24 -14.39 -8.01
N THR A 244 6.29 -15.03 -8.71
CA THR A 244 5.49 -16.13 -8.14
C THR A 244 6.22 -17.48 -8.14
N LYS A 245 7.18 -17.71 -9.04
CA LYS A 245 8.02 -18.94 -8.99
C LYS A 245 9.25 -18.81 -8.12
N THR A 246 9.78 -17.60 -7.97
CA THR A 246 10.97 -17.34 -7.15
C THR A 246 10.61 -17.18 -5.68
N PHE A 247 9.49 -16.54 -5.37
CA PHE A 247 9.04 -16.30 -4.00
C PHE A 247 7.66 -16.91 -3.77
N ASN A 248 7.28 -17.09 -2.51
CA ASN A 248 5.92 -17.47 -2.13
C ASN A 248 4.90 -16.31 -2.24
N PHE A 249 5.01 -15.47 -3.28
CA PHE A 249 3.92 -14.57 -3.64
C PHE A 249 2.77 -15.38 -4.26
N ALA A 250 1.56 -15.08 -3.81
CA ALA A 250 0.33 -15.66 -4.31
C ALA A 250 -0.62 -14.52 -4.71
N PRO A 251 -1.18 -14.55 -5.93
CA PRO A 251 -2.20 -13.58 -6.32
C PRO A 251 -3.42 -13.69 -5.41
N THR A 252 -3.93 -12.54 -4.98
CA THR A 252 -5.28 -12.40 -4.43
C THR A 252 -6.23 -11.99 -5.55
N ASP A 253 -5.82 -11.02 -6.38
CA ASP A 253 -6.60 -10.55 -7.52
C ASP A 253 -5.75 -10.35 -8.77
N PHE A 254 -6.37 -10.61 -9.91
CA PHE A 254 -5.95 -10.13 -11.22
C PHE A 254 -6.94 -9.10 -11.75
N LEU A 255 -6.41 -8.07 -12.40
CA LEU A 255 -7.22 -7.18 -13.23
C LEU A 255 -6.94 -7.45 -14.70
N TYR A 256 -8.00 -7.51 -15.51
CA TYR A 256 -7.91 -7.82 -16.93
C TYR A 256 -8.54 -6.75 -17.84
N ILE A 257 -8.08 -6.70 -19.08
CA ILE A 257 -8.72 -5.96 -20.18
C ILE A 257 -9.23 -6.91 -21.27
N PRO A 258 -10.24 -6.53 -22.06
CA PRO A 258 -10.62 -7.28 -23.26
C PRO A 258 -9.46 -7.34 -24.26
N ALA A 259 -9.18 -8.53 -24.79
CA ALA A 259 -8.12 -8.79 -25.75
C ALA A 259 -8.65 -9.15 -27.17
N GLY A 260 -9.96 -9.00 -27.38
CA GLY A 260 -10.65 -9.42 -28.61
C GLY A 260 -11.09 -10.88 -28.57
N ASP A 261 -12.00 -11.26 -29.48
CA ASP A 261 -12.53 -12.64 -29.63
C ASP A 261 -13.05 -13.29 -28.33
N GLY A 262 -13.62 -12.48 -27.43
CA GLY A 262 -14.10 -12.94 -26.13
C GLY A 262 -12.99 -13.34 -25.14
N LYS A 263 -11.73 -13.03 -25.43
CA LYS A 263 -10.59 -13.28 -24.55
C LYS A 263 -10.29 -12.06 -23.70
N THR A 264 -9.68 -12.32 -22.55
CA THR A 264 -9.14 -11.30 -21.64
C THR A 264 -7.62 -11.39 -21.60
N LYS A 265 -6.99 -10.30 -21.17
CA LYS A 265 -5.56 -10.22 -20.90
C LYS A 265 -5.37 -9.62 -19.51
N ASP A 266 -4.71 -10.35 -18.63
CA ASP A 266 -4.32 -9.85 -17.32
C ASP A 266 -3.31 -8.71 -17.49
N VAL A 267 -3.56 -7.60 -16.81
CA VAL A 267 -2.76 -6.37 -16.86
C VAL A 267 -2.32 -5.91 -15.49
N ALA A 268 -2.92 -6.37 -14.40
CA ALA A 268 -2.44 -6.11 -13.04
C ALA A 268 -2.63 -7.33 -12.14
N VAL A 269 -1.82 -7.41 -11.09
CA VAL A 269 -1.93 -8.42 -10.04
C VAL A 269 -1.69 -7.77 -8.68
N PHE A 270 -2.50 -8.16 -7.70
CA PHE A 270 -2.31 -7.88 -6.28
C PHE A 270 -1.95 -9.19 -5.59
N ALA A 271 -0.84 -9.23 -4.87
CA ALA A 271 -0.29 -10.46 -4.30
C ALA A 271 0.04 -10.34 -2.82
N HIS A 272 -0.37 -11.36 -2.07
CA HIS A 272 0.05 -11.57 -0.68
C HIS A 272 1.23 -12.55 -0.62
N ILE A 273 1.83 -12.68 0.57
CA ILE A 273 2.84 -13.72 0.85
C ILE A 273 2.10 -14.95 1.39
N ASP A 274 2.11 -16.06 0.65
CA ASP A 274 1.49 -17.31 1.07
C ASP A 274 2.26 -17.94 2.25
N ARG A 275 1.67 -17.80 3.44
CA ARG A 275 2.12 -18.40 4.71
C ARG A 275 1.22 -19.55 5.17
N GLY A 276 0.54 -20.22 4.22
CA GLY A 276 -0.36 -21.33 4.52
C GLY A 276 -1.62 -20.85 5.25
N GLU A 277 -1.87 -21.39 6.44
CA GLU A 277 -3.05 -21.05 7.26
C GLU A 277 -2.95 -19.67 7.92
N THR A 278 -1.74 -19.11 8.03
CA THR A 278 -1.55 -17.80 8.68
C THR A 278 -2.10 -16.70 7.79
N CYS A 279 -3.10 -15.97 8.29
CA CYS A 279 -3.63 -14.81 7.57
C CYS A 279 -2.60 -13.68 7.51
N VAL A 280 -2.50 -13.06 6.34
CA VAL A 280 -1.62 -11.94 6.03
C VAL A 280 -2.43 -10.85 5.33
N ASP A 281 -1.87 -9.64 5.22
CA ASP A 281 -2.50 -8.56 4.43
C ASP A 281 -2.86 -9.04 3.03
N HIS A 282 -4.04 -8.62 2.57
CA HIS A 282 -4.60 -8.91 1.23
C HIS A 282 -3.58 -8.81 0.11
N HIS A 283 -2.70 -7.82 0.18
CA HIS A 283 -1.54 -7.74 -0.67
C HIS A 283 -0.39 -7.04 0.07
N THR A 284 0.83 -7.43 -0.27
CA THR A 284 2.06 -6.73 0.14
C THR A 284 2.88 -6.28 -1.07
N PHE A 285 2.48 -6.73 -2.25
CA PHE A 285 3.10 -6.35 -3.51
C PHE A 285 2.05 -6.36 -4.61
N PHE A 286 2.11 -5.38 -5.51
CA PHE A 286 1.31 -5.40 -6.72
C PHE A 286 2.14 -4.93 -7.91
N MET A 287 1.69 -5.28 -9.11
CA MET A 287 2.24 -4.71 -10.33
C MET A 287 1.15 -4.53 -11.38
N SER A 288 1.34 -3.55 -12.25
CA SER A 288 0.45 -3.29 -13.38
C SER A 288 1.23 -2.99 -14.65
N THR A 289 0.64 -3.34 -15.80
CA THR A 289 1.19 -3.06 -17.12
C THR A 289 1.12 -1.56 -17.40
N ASN A 290 2.24 -0.95 -17.75
CA ASN A 290 2.34 0.48 -18.05
C ASN A 290 3.30 0.72 -19.23
N PRO A 291 3.15 1.80 -20.02
CA PRO A 291 4.12 2.19 -21.04
C PRO A 291 5.56 2.39 -20.55
N THR A 292 5.77 2.61 -19.25
CA THR A 292 7.09 2.79 -18.64
C THR A 292 7.24 1.94 -17.39
N SER A 293 8.49 1.58 -17.10
CA SER A 293 8.86 0.84 -15.89
C SER A 293 9.23 1.81 -14.77
N HIS A 294 8.43 1.88 -13.71
CA HIS A 294 8.73 2.69 -12.52
C HIS A 294 8.04 2.14 -11.26
N VAL A 295 8.44 2.63 -10.08
CA VAL A 295 7.72 2.34 -8.83
C VAL A 295 6.41 3.12 -8.80
N HIS A 296 5.30 2.45 -8.55
CA HIS A 296 4.00 3.11 -8.49
C HIS A 296 3.84 3.87 -7.17
N HIS A 297 3.84 3.16 -6.03
CA HIS A 297 3.79 3.77 -4.70
C HIS A 297 4.30 2.81 -3.62
N ALA A 298 4.52 3.34 -2.42
CA ALA A 298 4.71 2.58 -1.18
C ALA A 298 3.61 2.97 -0.18
N SER A 299 3.08 2.00 0.56
CA SER A 299 1.89 2.19 1.40
C SER A 299 2.09 1.77 2.84
N PHE A 300 1.70 2.64 3.76
CA PHE A 300 2.01 2.54 5.17
C PHE A 300 0.74 2.51 6.01
N GLU A 301 0.62 1.49 6.86
CA GLU A 301 -0.56 1.30 7.69
C GLU A 301 -0.61 2.36 8.78
N VAL A 302 -1.78 2.95 9.02
CA VAL A 302 -2.08 3.83 10.14
C VAL A 302 -3.22 3.25 10.98
N HIS A 303 -3.39 3.79 12.18
CA HIS A 303 -4.18 3.14 13.23
C HIS A 303 -5.67 2.97 12.91
N ASP A 304 -6.32 4.01 12.42
CA ASP A 304 -7.75 3.99 12.11
C ASP A 304 -8.15 5.10 11.12
N TYR A 305 -9.42 5.07 10.70
CA TYR A 305 -9.97 6.03 9.77
C TYR A 305 -9.93 7.48 10.27
N ASP A 306 -10.21 7.71 11.56
CA ASP A 306 -10.25 9.06 12.13
C ASP A 306 -8.85 9.68 12.17
N THR A 307 -7.84 8.91 12.57
CA THR A 307 -6.43 9.33 12.59
C THR A 307 -5.90 9.57 11.18
N GLN A 308 -6.25 8.74 10.19
CA GLN A 308 -5.92 8.98 8.78
C GLN A 308 -6.50 10.29 8.28
N HIS A 309 -7.78 10.59 8.59
CA HIS A 309 -8.40 11.84 8.18
C HIS A 309 -7.75 13.07 8.83
N LEU A 310 -7.33 12.97 10.09
CA LEU A 310 -6.56 14.02 10.76
C LEU A 310 -5.17 14.18 10.15
N GLY A 311 -4.51 13.08 9.79
CA GLY A 311 -3.23 13.07 9.07
C GLY A 311 -3.33 13.76 7.72
N HIS A 312 -4.39 13.50 6.96
CA HIS A 312 -4.67 14.19 5.70
C HIS A 312 -4.78 15.71 5.89
N GLN A 313 -5.57 16.15 6.87
CA GLN A 313 -5.72 17.58 7.20
C GLN A 313 -4.39 18.19 7.65
N TRP A 314 -3.58 17.44 8.39
CA TRP A 314 -2.25 17.85 8.82
C TRP A 314 -1.32 18.07 7.63
N LEU A 315 -1.21 17.09 6.73
CA LEU A 315 -0.37 17.17 5.53
C LEU A 315 -0.80 18.31 4.60
N ALA A 316 -2.11 18.48 4.39
CA ALA A 316 -2.67 19.60 3.63
C ALA A 316 -2.27 20.95 4.26
N LYS A 317 -2.35 21.08 5.59
CA LYS A 317 -1.94 22.29 6.32
C LYS A 317 -0.45 22.58 6.21
N GLN A 318 0.40 21.55 6.12
CA GLN A 318 1.83 21.71 5.86
C GLN A 318 2.14 22.12 4.41
N GLY A 319 1.14 22.07 3.52
CA GLY A 319 1.28 22.46 2.11
C GLY A 319 1.82 21.34 1.21
N TYR A 320 1.72 20.08 1.63
CA TYR A 320 2.06 18.94 0.77
C TYR A 320 1.02 18.74 -0.33
N THR A 321 1.40 18.00 -1.37
CA THR A 321 0.55 17.79 -2.54
C THR A 321 -0.12 16.43 -2.47
N SER A 322 -1.44 16.43 -2.32
CA SER A 322 -2.23 15.20 -2.43
C SER A 322 -2.26 14.71 -3.88
N VAL A 323 -2.20 13.40 -4.05
CA VAL A 323 -2.30 12.74 -5.35
C VAL A 323 -3.76 12.49 -5.72
N TRP A 324 -4.51 11.84 -4.82
CA TRP A 324 -5.91 11.42 -5.05
C TRP A 324 -6.83 11.88 -3.91
N GLY A 325 -6.42 11.70 -2.65
CA GLY A 325 -7.18 12.03 -1.45
C GLY A 325 -7.74 10.79 -0.77
N ILE A 326 -8.65 10.97 0.20
CA ILE A 326 -9.17 9.85 1.01
C ILE A 326 -10.28 9.10 0.28
N GLY A 327 -10.14 7.79 0.16
CA GLY A 327 -11.17 6.90 -0.37
C GLY A 327 -11.10 5.52 0.25
N ARG A 328 -11.90 4.59 -0.27
CA ARG A 328 -11.84 3.17 0.06
C ARG A 328 -11.68 2.34 -1.20
N HIS A 329 -10.67 1.48 -1.22
CA HIS A 329 -10.45 0.54 -2.30
C HIS A 329 -11.51 -0.56 -2.34
N ILE A 330 -11.79 -1.06 -3.55
CA ILE A 330 -12.55 -2.30 -3.72
C ILE A 330 -11.64 -3.48 -3.34
N LEU A 331 -10.41 -3.50 -3.86
CA LEU A 331 -9.43 -4.56 -3.63
C LEU A 331 -8.81 -4.41 -2.23
N GLY A 332 -8.93 -5.45 -1.41
CA GLY A 332 -8.46 -5.47 -0.02
C GLY A 332 -9.13 -4.50 0.94
N SER A 333 -10.20 -3.84 0.51
CA SER A 333 -11.04 -2.93 1.31
C SER A 333 -10.34 -1.76 2.01
N GLN A 334 -9.06 -1.52 1.71
CA GLN A 334 -8.23 -0.52 2.38
C GLN A 334 -8.80 0.90 2.21
N ILE A 335 -8.80 1.68 3.29
CA ILE A 335 -9.02 3.13 3.22
C ILE A 335 -7.69 3.77 2.84
N PHE A 336 -7.62 4.45 1.71
CA PHE A 336 -6.39 5.03 1.18
C PHE A 336 -6.30 6.54 1.38
N ASP A 337 -5.09 7.09 1.41
CA ASP A 337 -4.79 8.53 1.23
C ASP A 337 -3.40 8.71 0.61
N TYR A 338 -3.36 9.23 -0.63
CA TYR A 338 -2.14 9.31 -1.43
C TYR A 338 -1.53 10.72 -1.48
N TRP A 339 -0.20 10.78 -1.37
CA TRP A 339 0.61 12.00 -1.36
C TRP A 339 1.85 11.87 -2.23
N TRP A 340 2.31 12.99 -2.80
CA TRP A 340 3.63 13.08 -3.39
C TRP A 340 4.67 13.38 -2.32
N ASP A 341 5.74 12.58 -2.28
CA ASP A 341 6.92 12.91 -1.48
C ASP A 341 7.72 14.07 -2.10
N THR A 342 8.82 14.45 -1.46
CA THR A 342 9.61 15.62 -1.85
C THR A 342 10.40 15.48 -3.14
N THR A 343 10.42 14.27 -3.71
CA THR A 343 11.12 13.87 -4.93
C THR A 343 10.18 13.34 -6.02
N GLY A 344 8.87 13.25 -5.75
CA GLY A 344 7.89 12.75 -6.72
C GLY A 344 7.63 11.25 -6.64
N ASN A 345 8.05 10.56 -5.57
CA ASN A 345 7.52 9.21 -5.30
C ASN A 345 6.13 9.36 -4.69
N MET A 346 5.20 8.50 -5.11
CA MET A 346 3.89 8.40 -4.48
C MET A 346 3.99 7.58 -3.19
N ILE A 347 3.38 8.08 -2.13
CA ILE A 347 3.29 7.40 -0.84
C ILE A 347 1.83 7.40 -0.38
N GLU A 348 1.42 6.32 0.26
CA GLU A 348 0.05 6.09 0.70
C GLU A 348 0.00 5.86 2.22
N HIS A 349 -0.98 6.47 2.88
CA HIS A 349 -1.49 5.96 4.15
C HIS A 349 -2.64 5.01 3.87
N TYR A 350 -2.65 3.84 4.52
CA TYR A 350 -3.81 2.96 4.51
C TYR A 350 -4.28 2.56 5.91
N ALA A 351 -5.56 2.26 6.04
CA ALA A 351 -6.14 1.62 7.22
C ALA A 351 -7.22 0.61 6.81
N ASP A 352 -7.62 -0.28 7.72
CA ASP A 352 -8.80 -1.16 7.55
C ASP A 352 -8.72 -2.08 6.32
N GLY A 353 -7.61 -2.81 6.19
CA GLY A 353 -7.38 -3.77 5.10
C GLY A 353 -7.80 -5.20 5.43
N ASP A 354 -8.20 -5.95 4.42
CA ASP A 354 -8.57 -7.36 4.55
C ASP A 354 -7.36 -8.27 4.80
N LEU A 355 -7.61 -9.40 5.46
CA LEU A 355 -6.61 -10.45 5.68
C LEU A 355 -7.00 -11.72 4.92
N VAL A 356 -6.03 -12.33 4.25
CA VAL A 356 -6.20 -13.50 3.37
C VAL A 356 -5.21 -14.60 3.73
N ASN A 357 -5.50 -15.83 3.33
CA ASN A 357 -4.58 -16.96 3.49
C ASN A 357 -4.71 -17.94 2.31
N GLN A 358 -4.15 -19.16 2.44
CA GLN A 358 -4.20 -20.16 1.38
C GLN A 358 -5.62 -20.59 0.95
N ASP A 359 -6.64 -20.38 1.77
CA ASP A 359 -8.02 -20.78 1.49
C ASP A 359 -8.80 -19.69 0.73
N THR A 360 -8.25 -18.47 0.64
CA THR A 360 -8.81 -17.40 -0.18
C THR A 360 -8.58 -17.70 -1.67
N PRO A 361 -9.63 -17.67 -2.51
CA PRO A 361 -9.48 -17.93 -3.94
C PRO A 361 -8.78 -16.75 -4.65
N VAL A 362 -8.22 -17.00 -5.82
CA VAL A 362 -7.74 -15.96 -6.72
C VAL A 362 -8.93 -15.36 -7.46
N GLY A 363 -9.09 -14.04 -7.41
CA GLY A 363 -10.14 -13.29 -8.11
C GLY A 363 -9.70 -12.71 -9.45
N TRP A 364 -10.66 -12.52 -10.36
CA TRP A 364 -10.48 -11.73 -11.59
C TRP A 364 -11.53 -10.62 -11.65
N GLY A 365 -11.08 -9.40 -11.94
CA GLY A 365 -11.94 -8.25 -12.15
C GLY A 365 -11.55 -7.44 -13.39
N PRO A 366 -12.47 -6.66 -13.98
CA PRO A 366 -12.12 -5.76 -15.07
C PRO A 366 -11.22 -4.62 -14.58
N ALA A 367 -10.17 -4.29 -15.33
CA ALA A 367 -9.35 -3.12 -15.06
C ALA A 367 -10.12 -1.83 -15.43
N GLY A 368 -10.04 -0.82 -14.57
CA GLY A 368 -10.58 0.52 -14.83
C GLY A 368 -10.79 1.34 -13.55
N ASP A 369 -11.01 2.64 -13.68
CA ASP A 369 -11.16 3.56 -12.54
C ASP A 369 -12.27 3.10 -11.57
N GLU A 370 -13.39 2.61 -12.10
CA GLU A 370 -14.52 2.08 -11.32
C GLU A 370 -14.17 0.82 -10.51
N SER A 371 -13.12 0.10 -10.88
CA SER A 371 -12.64 -1.09 -10.16
C SER A 371 -11.73 -0.75 -8.98
N LEU A 372 -11.29 0.50 -8.86
CA LEU A 372 -10.29 0.88 -7.86
C LEU A 372 -10.91 1.31 -6.53
N ALA A 373 -12.05 1.99 -6.52
CA ALA A 373 -12.60 2.60 -5.31
C ALA A 373 -14.12 2.41 -5.15
N VAL A 374 -14.53 2.04 -3.94
CA VAL A 374 -15.94 2.02 -3.52
C VAL A 374 -16.47 3.45 -3.37
N TRP A 375 -15.66 4.34 -2.81
CA TRP A 375 -15.93 5.76 -2.65
C TRP A 375 -14.63 6.54 -2.51
N GLY A 376 -14.68 7.81 -2.84
CA GLY A 376 -13.54 8.74 -2.81
C GLY A 376 -13.70 9.83 -3.86
N PRO A 377 -12.72 10.73 -3.99
CA PRO A 377 -12.61 11.62 -5.14
C PRO A 377 -12.48 10.82 -6.44
N GLU A 378 -12.73 11.46 -7.58
CA GLU A 378 -12.48 10.85 -8.88
C GLU A 378 -10.99 10.48 -9.02
N VAL A 379 -10.73 9.30 -9.58
CA VAL A 379 -9.36 8.83 -9.85
C VAL A 379 -8.68 9.87 -10.77
N PRO A 380 -7.54 10.45 -10.37
CA PRO A 380 -6.80 11.31 -11.27
C PRO A 380 -6.32 10.53 -12.48
N SER A 381 -6.43 11.10 -13.68
CA SER A 381 -6.05 10.41 -14.92
C SER A 381 -4.57 10.02 -15.00
N TRP A 382 -3.72 10.62 -14.17
CA TRP A 382 -2.30 10.29 -14.07
C TRP A 382 -1.97 9.27 -12.97
N PHE A 383 -2.96 8.79 -12.20
CA PHE A 383 -2.70 7.94 -11.04
C PHE A 383 -2.00 6.63 -11.41
N LEU A 384 -2.40 6.01 -12.52
CA LEU A 384 -1.84 4.75 -13.03
C LEU A 384 -0.74 4.94 -14.08
N HIS A 385 -0.24 6.17 -14.32
CA HIS A 385 0.59 6.51 -15.48
C HIS A 385 2.01 6.96 -15.15
#